data_AF-A0A920NQN1-F1
#
_entry.id   AF-A0A920NQN1-F1
#
_cell.length_a   1.000
_cell.length_b   1.000
_cell.length_c   1.000
_cell.angle_alpha   90.00
_cell.angle_beta   90.00
_cell.angle_gamma   90.00
#
_symmetry.space_group_name_H-M   'P 1'
#
loop_
_entity.id
_entity.type
_entity.pdbx_description
1 polymer ?
#
loop_
_entity_poly.entity_id
_entity_poly.type
_entity_poly.pdbx_seq_one_letter_code
_entity_poly.pdbx_strand_id
1 'polypeptide(L)' 'MDLTPRETLYIDPEECIDCGACEPECPVEAIFEESEVPEEWSKYTKINYEWFGQEFPG' A
#
# COMPACT_ATOMS: atom_id res chain seq x y z
N MET A 1 -5.98 -16.56 -2.93
CA MET A 1 -4.94 -15.72 -3.55
C MET A 1 -3.62 -16.30 -3.09
N ASP A 2 -2.80 -16.74 -4.04
CA ASP A 2 -1.57 -17.48 -3.77
C ASP A 2 -0.47 -16.48 -3.38
N LEU A 3 -0.34 -16.22 -2.08
CA LEU A 3 0.62 -15.27 -1.51
C LEU A 3 1.96 -15.99 -1.31
N THR A 4 2.65 -16.25 -2.41
CA THR A 4 4.03 -16.77 -2.36
C THR A 4 4.97 -15.71 -1.77
N PRO A 5 5.99 -16.08 -0.98
CA PRO A 5 6.83 -15.11 -0.31
C PRO A 5 7.79 -14.45 -1.31
N ARG A 6 7.61 -13.12 -1.48
CA ARG A 6 8.51 -12.10 -2.09
C ARG A 6 8.14 -11.51 -3.47
N GLU A 7 6.86 -11.30 -3.79
CA GLU A 7 6.51 -10.48 -4.98
C GLU A 7 6.22 -9.01 -4.66
N THR A 8 5.73 -8.67 -3.46
CA THR A 8 5.33 -7.30 -3.09
C THR A 8 5.48 -7.07 -1.57
N LEU A 9 5.73 -5.83 -1.17
CA LEU A 9 5.66 -5.37 0.22
C LEU A 9 4.39 -4.57 0.43
N TYR A 10 3.82 -4.65 1.63
CA TYR A 10 2.58 -3.99 2.00
C TYR A 10 2.83 -3.00 3.14
N ILE A 11 2.14 -1.87 3.09
CA ILE A 11 2.15 -0.84 4.15
C ILE A 11 0.93 -1.11 5.02
N ASP A 12 1.10 -1.17 6.35
CA ASP A 12 -0.01 -1.27 7.29
C ASP A 12 -0.70 0.09 7.42
N PRO A 13 -1.95 0.25 6.94
CA PRO A 13 -2.65 1.54 6.97
C PRO A 13 -2.98 2.05 8.38
N GLU A 14 -3.21 1.16 9.36
CA GLU A 14 -3.52 1.59 10.74
C GLU A 14 -2.26 1.97 11.53
N GLU A 15 -1.09 1.46 11.15
CA GLU A 15 0.21 1.82 11.74
C GLU A 15 0.90 2.98 11.00
N CYS A 16 0.58 3.19 9.71
CA CYS A 16 1.10 4.31 8.93
C CYS A 16 0.71 5.65 9.58
N ILE A 17 1.70 6.52 9.75
CA ILE A 17 1.53 7.86 10.33
C ILE A 17 1.69 8.98 9.30
N ASP A 18 1.61 8.65 8.01
CA ASP A 18 1.71 9.58 6.88
C ASP A 18 2.98 10.43 6.89
N CYS A 19 4.11 9.85 7.34
CA CYS A 19 5.37 10.59 7.42
C CYS A 19 6.06 10.83 6.07
N GLY A 20 5.64 10.14 5.01
CA GLY A 20 6.19 10.27 3.65
C GLY A 20 7.64 9.78 3.47
N ALA A 21 8.29 9.23 4.51
CA ALA A 21 9.71 8.88 4.43
C ALA A 21 10.02 7.73 3.46
N CYS A 22 9.06 6.82 3.22
CA CYS A 22 9.26 5.66 2.35
C CYS A 22 9.08 5.97 0.85
N GLU A 23 8.28 6.98 0.52
CA GLU A 23 7.94 7.36 -0.85
C GLU A 23 9.18 7.70 -1.71
N PRO A 24 10.04 8.67 -1.33
CA PRO A 24 11.21 9.03 -2.15
C PRO A 24 12.32 7.97 -2.12
N GLU A 25 12.29 7.04 -1.17
CA GLU A 25 13.28 5.98 -1.02
C GLU A 25 13.00 4.79 -1.94
N CYS A 26 11.79 4.66 -2.47
CA CYS A 26 11.43 3.58 -3.37
C CYS A 26 12.03 3.80 -4.77
N PRO A 27 13.03 3.01 -5.21
CA PRO A 27 13.76 3.26 -6.46
C PRO A 27 12.92 3.06 -7.74
N VAL A 28 11.70 2.54 -7.59
CA VAL A 28 10.76 2.25 -8.68
C VAL A 28 9.43 2.99 -8.49
N GLU A 29 9.37 3.95 -7.56
CA GLU A 29 8.22 4.85 -7.38
C GLU A 29 6.90 4.07 -7.18
N ALA A 30 6.93 3.01 -6.37
CA ALA A 30 5.78 2.12 -6.15
C ALA A 30 4.90 2.51 -4.95
N ILE A 31 5.29 3.52 -4.17
CA ILE A 31 4.61 3.97 -2.96
C ILE A 31 3.96 5.31 -3.27
N PHE A 32 2.70 5.47 -2.88
CA PHE A 32 1.91 6.68 -3.05
C PHE A 32 1.17 6.96 -1.74
N GLU A 33 0.91 8.23 -1.44
CA GLU A 33 -0.10 8.59 -0.45
C GLU A 33 -1.48 8.11 -0.94
N GLU A 34 -2.38 7.74 -0.02
CA GLU A 34 -3.63 7.05 -0.35
C GLU A 34 -4.50 7.81 -1.36
N SER A 35 -4.54 9.15 -1.27
CA SER A 35 -5.29 10.02 -2.18
C SER A 35 -4.59 10.30 -3.51
N GLU A 36 -3.30 9.95 -3.62
CA GLU A 36 -2.47 10.17 -4.81
C GLU A 36 -2.25 8.89 -5.64
N VAL A 37 -2.81 7.75 -5.22
CA VAL A 37 -2.73 6.49 -5.96
C VAL A 37 -3.37 6.65 -7.35
N PRO A 38 -2.64 6.35 -8.45
CA PRO A 38 -3.20 6.38 -9.79
C PRO A 38 -4.43 5.47 -9.93
N GLU A 39 -5.43 5.89 -10.71
CA GLU A 39 -6.71 5.17 -10.86
C GLU A 39 -6.53 3.70 -11.26
N GLU A 40 -5.58 3.45 -12.16
CA GLU A 40 -5.20 2.11 -12.63
C GLU A 40 -4.70 1.17 -11.52
N TRP A 41 -4.21 1.73 -10.41
CA TRP A 41 -3.61 1.03 -9.27
C TRP A 41 -4.44 1.16 -7.99
N SER A 42 -5.59 1.84 -8.02
CA SER A 42 -6.51 2.03 -6.88
C SER A 42 -6.85 0.76 -6.09
N LYS A 43 -6.86 -0.41 -6.74
CA LYS A 43 -7.05 -1.71 -6.09
C LYS A 43 -6.01 -2.02 -5.00
N TYR A 44 -4.79 -1.47 -5.11
CA TYR A 44 -3.70 -1.77 -4.19
C TYR A 44 -3.90 -1.10 -2.83
N THR A 45 -4.62 0.02 -2.74
CA THR A 45 -5.04 0.59 -1.46
C THR A 45 -5.77 -0.46 -0.65
N LYS A 46 -6.85 -1.03 -1.20
CA LYS A 46 -7.62 -2.10 -0.56
C LYS A 46 -6.78 -3.33 -0.21
N ILE A 47 -5.85 -3.73 -1.09
CA ILE A 47 -4.99 -4.90 -0.84
C ILE A 47 -4.08 -4.68 0.39
N ASN A 48 -3.58 -3.46 0.62
CA ASN A 48 -2.80 -3.15 1.81
C ASN A 48 -3.62 -3.37 3.10
N TYR A 49 -4.88 -2.90 3.16
CA TYR A 49 -5.78 -3.19 4.29
C TYR A 49 -6.05 -4.69 4.46
N GLU A 50 -6.43 -5.38 3.37
CA GLU A 50 -6.76 -6.81 3.40
C GLU A 50 -5.57 -7.68 3.84
N TRP A 51 -4.33 -7.27 3.51
CA TRP A 51 -3.12 -7.98 3.93
C TRP A 51 -2.98 -8.05 5.45
N PHE A 52 -3.33 -6.98 6.16
CA PHE A 52 -3.32 -6.91 7.62
C PHE A 52 -4.66 -7.30 8.27
N GLY A 53 -5.62 -7.76 7.46
CA GLY A 53 -6.95 -8.18 7.94
C GLY A 53 -7.85 -7.01 8.36
N GLN A 54 -7.59 -5.80 7.86
CA GLN A 54 -8.33 -4.59 8.16
C GLN A 54 -9.48 -4.36 7.18
N GLU A 55 -10.47 -3.58 7.60
CA GLU A 55 -11.58 -3.15 6.73
C GLU A 55 -11.16 -1.91 5.93
N PHE A 56 -11.28 -1.98 4.60
CA PHE A 56 -10.97 -0.84 3.73
C PHE A 56 -12.09 0.22 3.79
N PRO A 57 -11.82 1.47 4.22
CA PRO A 57 -12.86 2.47 4.47
C PRO A 57 -13.43 3.14 3.21
N GLY A 58 -12.70 3.17 2.10
CA GLY A 58 -13.18 3.69 0.81
C GLY A 58 -13.04 5.20 0.64
#